data_AF-A0A351KU70-F1
#
_entry.id   AF-A0A351KU70-F1
#
_cell.length_a   1.000
_cell.length_b   1.000
_cell.length_c   1.000
_cell.angle_alpha   90.00
_cell.angle_beta   90.00
_cell.angle_gamma   90.00
#
_symmetry.space_group_name_H-M   'P 1'
#
loop_
_entity.id
_entity.type
_entity.pdbx_description
1 polymer ?
#
loop_
_entity_poly.entity_id
_entity_poly.type
_entity_poly.pdbx_seq_one_letter_code
_entity_poly.pdbx_strand_id
1 'polypeptide(L)' 'KNKIRFLGTPSTCVQFAPGSHAFATDTSRPGYRRIELFEDGQLTTQVLRL' A
#
# COMPACT_ATOMS: atom_id res chain seq x y z
N LYS A 1 -0.53 -21.58 12.89
CA LYS A 1 -1.11 -20.38 12.25
C LYS A 1 -0.26 -20.02 11.05
N ASN A 2 -0.80 -20.10 9.83
CA ASN A 2 -0.07 -19.69 8.62
C ASN A 2 0.16 -18.18 8.62
N LYS A 3 1.37 -17.74 8.25
CA LYS A 3 1.66 -16.32 8.01
C LYS A 3 1.12 -15.96 6.62
N ILE A 4 0.02 -15.24 6.57
CA ILE A 4 -0.55 -14.70 5.32
C ILE A 4 0.07 -13.33 5.07
N ARG A 5 0.63 -13.12 3.87
CA ARG A 5 1.16 -11.83 3.44
C ARG A 5 0.01 -10.97 2.90
N PHE A 6 -0.19 -9.78 3.48
CA PHE A 6 -1.14 -8.79 2.99
C PHE A 6 -0.42 -7.71 2.17
N LEU A 7 -0.96 -7.37 1.01
CA LEU A 7 -0.46 -6.32 0.13
C LEU A 7 -1.54 -5.26 -0.07
N GLY A 8 -1.51 -4.19 0.73
CA GLY A 8 -2.42 -3.05 0.60
C GLY A 8 -1.91 -1.98 -0.36
N THR A 9 -2.84 -1.22 -0.95
CA THR A 9 -2.58 -0.07 -1.85
C THR A 9 -3.23 1.18 -1.26
N PRO A 10 -2.60 2.36 -1.34
CA PRO A 10 -3.23 3.61 -0.93
C PRO A 10 -4.51 3.90 -1.75
N SER A 11 -5.40 4.70 -1.17
CA SER A 11 -6.59 5.17 -1.88
C SER A 11 -6.22 6.09 -3.04
N THR A 12 -7.06 6.13 -4.08
CA THR A 12 -6.91 7.04 -5.22
C THR A 12 -7.48 8.44 -4.96
N CYS A 13 -8.22 8.65 -3.87
CA CYS A 13 -8.88 9.92 -3.54
C CYS A 13 -8.52 10.41 -2.13
N VAL A 14 -9.04 9.75 -1.09
CA VAL A 14 -8.79 10.09 0.32
C VAL A 14 -8.40 8.83 1.08
N GLN A 15 -7.42 8.94 1.97
CA GLN A 15 -7.01 7.87 2.88
C GLN A 15 -6.89 8.40 4.32
N PHE A 16 -7.05 7.51 5.30
CA PHE A 16 -6.86 7.87 6.71
C PHE A 16 -5.38 8.11 7.02
N ALA A 17 -5.13 9.06 7.91
CA ALA A 17 -3.78 9.34 8.40
C ALA A 17 -3.26 8.12 9.20
N PRO A 18 -2.08 7.58 8.85
CA PRO A 18 -1.54 6.41 9.53
C PRO A 18 -1.25 6.72 11.00
N GLY A 19 -1.66 5.82 11.89
CA GLY A 19 -1.42 5.94 13.34
C GLY A 19 -2.29 6.98 14.06
N SER A 20 -3.30 7.56 13.41
CA SER A 20 -4.19 8.53 14.05
C SER A 20 -5.19 7.88 15.01
N HIS A 21 -5.30 8.42 16.22
CA HIS A 21 -6.30 8.01 17.22
C HIS A 21 -7.63 8.75 17.09
N ALA A 22 -7.65 9.87 16.38
CA ALA A 22 -8.86 10.62 16.02
C ALA A 22 -9.11 10.54 14.51
N PHE A 23 -10.30 10.93 14.05
CA PHE A 23 -10.57 11.04 12.61
C PHE A 23 -9.60 12.05 11.98
N ALA A 24 -8.77 11.56 11.06
CA ALA A 24 -7.83 12.38 10.32
C ALA A 24 -7.57 11.74 8.94
N THR A 25 -7.48 12.58 7.92
CA THR A 25 -7.15 12.19 6.55
C THR A 25 -5.69 12.53 6.26
N ASP A 26 -4.99 11.62 5.57
CA ASP A 26 -3.62 11.85 5.10
C ASP A 26 -3.62 12.88 3.95
N THR A 27 -2.59 13.71 3.87
CA THR A 27 -2.36 14.66 2.77
C THR A 27 -1.47 14.07 1.66
N SER A 28 -1.02 12.83 1.81
CA SER A 28 -0.24 12.12 0.79
C SER A 28 -1.02 12.01 -0.52
N ARG A 29 -0.31 12.27 -1.63
CA ARG A 29 -0.86 12.16 -2.98
C ARG A 29 -1.38 10.73 -3.25
N PRO A 30 -2.41 10.58 -4.10
CA PRO A 30 -2.88 9.27 -4.57
C PRO A 30 -1.74 8.39 -5.06
N GLY A 31 -1.93 7.07 -4.96
CA GLY A 31 -0.90 6.12 -5.39
C GLY A 31 -1.45 4.79 -5.83
N TYR A 32 -0.54 3.98 -6.37
CA TYR A 32 -0.79 2.60 -6.77
C TYR A 32 0.35 1.71 -6.28
N ARG A 33 0.13 0.39 -6.25
CA ARG A 33 1.16 -0.59 -5.95
C ARG A 33 1.57 -1.30 -7.24
N ARG A 34 2.86 -1.24 -7.57
CA ARG A 34 3.48 -2.14 -8.55
C ARG A 34 3.86 -3.44 -7.87
N ILE A 35 3.59 -4.55 -8.53
CA ILE A 35 4.00 -5.91 -8.14
C ILE A 35 4.70 -6.50 -9.35
N GLU A 36 5.92 -7.00 -9.15
CA GLU A 36 6.68 -7.71 -10.19
C GLU A 36 6.95 -9.12 -9.67
N LEU A 37 6.58 -10.11 -10.47
CA LEU A 37 6.82 -11.52 -10.21
C LEU A 37 7.93 -11.99 -11.16
N PHE A 38 9.01 -12.49 -10.58
CA PHE A 38 10.14 -13.04 -11.31
C PHE A 38 9.97 -14.55 -11.51
N GLU A 39 10.72 -15.11 -12.46
CA GLU A 39 10.63 -16.53 -12.82
C GLU A 39 10.98 -17.48 -11.66
N ASP A 40 11.82 -17.03 -10.72
CA ASP A 40 12.20 -17.75 -9.51
C ASP A 40 11.13 -17.69 -8.40
N GLY A 41 9.99 -17.04 -8.66
CA GLY A 41 8.91 -16.84 -7.70
C GLY A 41 9.14 -15.67 -6.74
N GLN A 42 10.23 -14.90 -6.89
CA GLN A 42 10.44 -13.69 -6.12
C GLN A 42 9.36 -12.64 -6.46
N LEU A 43 8.81 -12.01 -5.43
CA LEU A 43 7.86 -10.91 -5.56
C LEU A 43 8.47 -9.62 -5.04
N THR A 44 8.79 -8.68 -5.93
CA THR A 44 9.08 -7.29 -5.55
C THR A 44 7.79 -6.49 -5.56
N THR A 45 7.73 -5.47 -4.71
CA THR A 45 6.55 -4.61 -4.67
C THR A 45 6.91 -3.21 -4.19
N GLN A 46 6.27 -2.21 -4.80
CA GLN A 46 6.54 -0.81 -4.52
C GLN A 46 5.24 -0.01 -4.58
N VAL A 47 5.05 0.90 -3.62
CA VAL A 47 3.99 1.91 -3.69
C VAL A 47 4.55 3.15 -4.40
N LEU A 48 3.87 3.58 -5.45
CA LEU A 48 4.19 4.77 -6.23
C LEU A 48 3.11 5.83 -6.00
N ARG A 49 3.52 7.10 -5.88
CA ARG A 49 2.60 8.24 -5.66
C ARG A 49 2.86 9.31 -6.72
N LEU A 50 1.79 9.77 -7.38
CA LEU A 50 1.81 10.75 -8.47
C LEU A 50 2.06 12.15 -7.96
#